data_AF-A0A2E1KM72-F1
#
_entry.id   AF-A0A2E1KM72-F1
#
_cell.length_a   1.000
_cell.length_b   1.000
_cell.length_c   1.000
_cell.angle_alpha   90.00
_cell.angle_beta   90.00
_cell.angle_gamma   90.00
#
_symmetry.space_group_name_H-M   'P 1'
#
loop_
_entity.id
_entity.type
_entity.pdbx_description
1 polymer ?
#
loop_
_entity_poly.entity_id
_entity_poly.type
_entity_poly.pdbx_seq_one_letter_code
_entity_poly.pdbx_strand_id
1 'polypeptide(L)'
;MLREATRLPILAHALGPEYLVERAADGCLFSRFPVPEAIRAAHIAAAAGAPFMLQHVGGDITLAFLAHEASVFKRATLAHIHCGTSGSTM
;
A
#
# COMPACT_ATOMS: atom_id res chain seq x y z
N MET A 1 17.44 12.29 -9.12
CA MET A 1 16.28 11.46 -8.68
C MET A 1 15.57 12.10 -7.48
N LEU A 2 14.27 11.86 -7.26
CA LEU A 2 13.51 12.51 -6.15
C LEU A 2 14.17 12.29 -4.77
N ARG A 3 14.68 11.08 -4.49
CA ARG A 3 15.41 10.73 -3.24
C ARG A 3 16.63 11.61 -2.98
N GLU A 4 17.31 12.09 -4.01
CA GLU A 4 18.48 12.98 -3.89
C GLU A 4 18.08 14.42 -3.59
N ALA A 5 16.85 14.81 -3.97
CA ALA A 5 16.34 16.17 -3.86
C ALA A 5 15.60 16.44 -2.53
N THR A 6 15.29 15.41 -1.73
CA THR A 6 14.56 15.56 -0.48
C THR A 6 15.09 14.64 0.62
N ARG A 7 14.92 15.06 1.87
CA ARG A 7 15.14 14.23 3.07
C ARG A 7 13.85 13.66 3.65
N LEU A 8 12.69 14.09 3.15
CA LEU A 8 11.40 13.60 3.61
C LEU A 8 11.24 12.11 3.26
N PRO A 9 10.47 11.35 4.06
CA PRO A 9 10.11 9.98 3.70
C PRO A 9 9.35 9.91 2.38
N ILE A 10 9.72 8.97 1.51
CA ILE A 10 9.10 8.74 0.20
C ILE A 10 8.35 7.41 0.23
N LEU A 11 7.06 7.45 -0.13
CA LEU A 11 6.24 6.26 -0.30
C LEU A 11 5.96 6.05 -1.80
N ALA A 12 6.36 4.91 -2.33
CA ALA A 12 6.06 4.53 -3.71
C ALA A 12 4.59 4.10 -3.81
N HIS A 13 3.78 4.82 -4.59
CA HIS A 13 2.35 4.51 -4.80
C HIS A 13 2.15 3.76 -6.10
N ALA A 14 1.62 2.55 -6.04
CA ALA A 14 1.32 1.70 -7.20
C ALA A 14 2.49 1.46 -8.17
N LEU A 15 3.71 1.77 -7.77
CA LEU A 15 4.93 1.33 -8.40
C LEU A 15 5.28 -0.05 -7.84
N GLY A 16 5.89 -0.90 -8.66
CA GLY A 16 6.29 -2.22 -8.21
C GLY A 16 7.25 -2.15 -7.01
N PRO A 17 7.32 -3.22 -6.19
CA PRO A 17 8.09 -3.22 -4.95
C PRO A 17 9.61 -3.13 -5.17
N GLU A 18 10.10 -3.13 -6.41
CA GLU A 18 11.51 -3.03 -6.79
C GLU A 18 12.15 -1.73 -6.30
N TYR A 19 11.39 -0.63 -6.22
CA TYR A 19 11.88 0.66 -5.69
C TYR A 19 12.33 0.56 -4.22
N LEU A 20 11.84 -0.43 -3.46
CA LEU A 20 12.30 -0.71 -2.10
C LEU A 20 13.67 -1.39 -2.12
N VAL A 21 13.92 -2.26 -3.10
CA VAL A 21 15.21 -2.95 -3.28
C VAL A 21 16.27 -1.95 -3.73
N GLU A 22 15.91 -1.05 -4.65
CA GLU A 22 16.77 0.03 -5.14
C GLU A 22 16.98 1.16 -4.12
N ARG A 23 16.25 1.15 -2.99
CA ARG A 23 16.23 2.21 -1.97
C ARG A 23 15.86 3.59 -2.53
N ALA A 24 15.06 3.59 -3.60
CA ALA A 24 14.51 4.80 -4.20
C ALA A 24 13.28 5.33 -3.42
N ALA A 25 12.66 4.47 -2.60
CA ALA A 25 11.58 4.81 -1.68
C ALA A 25 11.81 4.17 -0.31
N ASP A 26 11.23 4.78 0.74
CA ASP A 26 11.35 4.33 2.13
C ASP A 26 10.24 3.33 2.51
N GLY A 27 9.16 3.27 1.72
CA GLY A 27 8.04 2.35 1.86
C GLY A 27 7.18 2.34 0.59
N CYS A 28 6.15 1.51 0.56
CA CYS A 28 5.22 1.48 -0.57
C CYS A 28 3.76 1.41 -0.12
N LEU A 29 2.91 1.92 -1.00
CA LEU A 29 1.47 1.80 -0.94
C LEU A 29 1.01 1.03 -2.18
N PHE A 30 0.34 -0.08 -1.93
CA PHE A 30 -0.11 -1.02 -2.94
C PHE A 30 -1.63 -0.91 -3.11
N SER A 31 -2.08 -0.63 -4.34
CA SER A 31 -3.49 -0.40 -4.65
C SER A 31 -3.90 -1.04 -5.96
N ARG A 32 -5.13 -1.58 -6.04
CA ARG A 32 -5.74 -2.11 -7.28
C ARG A 32 -4.99 -3.29 -7.92
N PHE A 33 -4.18 -4.01 -7.16
CA PHE A 33 -3.49 -5.21 -7.63
C PHE A 33 -4.19 -6.49 -7.19
N PRO A 34 -4.13 -7.58 -7.98
CA PRO A 34 -4.60 -8.89 -7.56
C PRO A 34 -3.89 -9.38 -6.28
N VAL A 35 -4.57 -10.19 -5.47
CA VAL A 35 -4.04 -10.74 -4.20
C VAL A 35 -2.66 -11.38 -4.35
N PRO A 36 -2.36 -12.20 -5.39
CA PRO A 36 -1.02 -12.78 -5.54
C PRO A 36 0.10 -11.74 -5.67
N GLU A 37 -0.20 -10.60 -6.29
CA GLU A 37 0.76 -9.50 -6.41
C GLU A 37 0.91 -8.75 -5.09
N ALA A 38 -0.19 -8.56 -4.35
CA ALA A 38 -0.13 -8.00 -3.00
C ALA A 38 0.70 -8.88 -2.04
N ILE A 39 0.55 -10.21 -2.12
CA ILE A 39 1.38 -11.18 -1.39
C ILE A 39 2.86 -10.99 -1.76
N ARG A 40 3.18 -10.92 -3.05
CA ARG A 40 4.56 -10.74 -3.53
C ARG A 40 5.16 -9.44 -3.01
N ALA A 41 4.42 -8.33 -3.13
CA ALA A 41 4.87 -7.03 -2.66
C ALA A 41 5.05 -7.00 -1.13
N ALA A 42 4.15 -7.63 -0.37
CA ALA A 42 4.28 -7.76 1.08
C ALA A 42 5.56 -8.51 1.49
N HIS A 43 5.90 -9.59 0.78
CA HIS A 43 7.15 -10.33 1.04
C HIS A 43 8.40 -9.48 0.75
N ILE A 44 8.40 -8.74 -0.36
CA ILE A 44 9.53 -7.87 -0.72
C ILE A 44 9.67 -6.74 0.30
N ALA A 45 8.57 -6.11 0.71
CA ALA A 45 8.59 -5.05 1.72
C ALA A 45 9.07 -5.58 3.08
N ALA A 46 8.64 -6.79 3.48
CA ALA A 46 9.12 -7.45 4.69
C ALA A 46 10.63 -7.74 4.63
N ALA A 47 11.14 -8.24 3.49
CA ALA A 47 12.56 -8.50 3.28
C ALA A 47 13.41 -7.23 3.26
N ALA A 48 12.89 -6.15 2.64
CA ALA A 48 13.54 -4.84 2.62
C ALA A 48 13.48 -4.10 3.96
N GLY A 49 12.72 -4.61 4.92
CA GLY A 49 12.51 -3.92 6.19
C GLY A 49 11.76 -2.60 6.03
N ALA A 50 10.87 -2.49 5.04
CA ALA A 50 10.14 -1.28 4.69
C ALA A 50 8.65 -1.32 5.14
N PRO A 51 8.01 -0.18 5.40
CA PRO A 51 6.56 -0.10 5.59
C PRO A 51 5.81 -0.50 4.31
N PHE A 52 4.73 -1.25 4.50
CA PHE A 52 3.84 -1.70 3.42
C PHE A 52 2.42 -1.24 3.75
N MET A 53 1.80 -0.48 2.86
CA MET A 53 0.40 -0.04 3.01
C MET A 53 -0.45 -0.68 1.94
N LEU A 54 -1.60 -1.21 2.33
CA LEU A 54 -2.64 -1.58 1.39
C LEU A 54 -3.62 -0.42 1.25
N GLN A 55 -4.00 -0.11 0.00
CA GLN A 55 -5.06 0.85 -0.30
C GLN A 55 -6.00 0.25 -1.34
N HIS A 56 -7.21 -0.09 -0.92
CA HIS A 56 -8.33 -0.32 -1.82
C HIS A 56 -9.40 0.73 -1.55
N VAL A 57 -9.89 1.36 -2.61
CA VAL A 57 -10.98 2.35 -2.52
C VAL A 57 -12.31 1.65 -2.77
N GLY A 58 -13.25 1.80 -1.87
CA GLY A 58 -14.59 1.23 -1.99
C GLY A 58 -15.39 1.35 -0.70
N GLY A 59 -16.55 0.69 -0.66
CA GLY A 59 -17.40 0.62 0.52
C GLY A 59 -16.96 -0.45 1.52
N ASP A 60 -17.86 -0.84 2.40
CA ASP A 60 -17.56 -1.72 3.54
C ASP A 60 -16.99 -3.09 3.16
N ILE A 61 -17.42 -3.65 2.03
CA ILE A 61 -16.87 -4.93 1.53
C ILE A 61 -15.38 -4.79 1.22
N THR A 62 -14.99 -3.70 0.57
CA THR A 62 -13.59 -3.42 0.23
C THR A 62 -12.77 -3.19 1.50
N LEU A 63 -13.34 -2.50 2.49
CA LEU A 63 -12.67 -2.26 3.76
C LEU A 63 -12.48 -3.57 4.56
N ALA A 64 -13.50 -4.43 4.61
CA ALA A 64 -13.41 -5.74 5.26
C ALA A 64 -12.34 -6.61 4.59
N PHE A 65 -12.32 -6.63 3.25
CA PHE A 65 -11.30 -7.34 2.48
C PHE A 65 -9.89 -6.84 2.80
N LEU A 66 -9.69 -5.52 2.80
CA LEU A 66 -8.42 -4.87 3.14
C LEU A 66 -7.95 -5.24 4.57
N ALA A 67 -8.88 -5.28 5.53
CA ALA A 67 -8.59 -5.67 6.90
C ALA A 67 -8.11 -7.13 7.00
N HIS A 68 -8.73 -8.04 6.25
CA HIS A 68 -8.29 -9.43 6.16
C HIS A 68 -6.88 -9.54 5.55
N GLU A 69 -6.60 -8.87 4.42
CA GLU A 69 -5.26 -8.88 3.82
C GLU A 69 -4.19 -8.34 4.78
N ALA A 70 -4.45 -7.20 5.42
CA ALA A 70 -3.51 -6.58 6.36
C ALA A 70 -3.23 -7.44 7.60
N SER A 71 -4.20 -8.26 8.03
CA SER A 71 -4.02 -9.17 9.16
C SER A 71 -3.01 -10.30 8.87
N VAL A 72 -2.80 -10.64 7.60
CA VAL A 72 -1.92 -11.74 7.16
C VAL A 72 -0.54 -11.22 6.77
N PHE A 73 -0.46 -10.05 6.15
CA PHE A 73 0.80 -9.51 5.63
C PHE A 73 1.65 -8.86 6.71
N LYS A 74 2.87 -9.39 6.90
CA LYS A 74 3.84 -8.85 7.86
C LYS A 74 4.18 -7.40 7.51
N ARG A 75 4.08 -6.50 8.50
CA ARG A 75 4.30 -5.03 8.36
C ARG A 75 3.26 -4.29 7.51
N ALA A 76 2.17 -4.95 7.14
CA ALA A 76 1.07 -4.25 6.48
C ALA A 76 0.40 -3.28 7.44
N THR A 77 0.06 -2.12 6.90
CA THR A 77 -0.76 -1.11 7.55
C THR A 77 -1.91 -0.74 6.62
N LEU A 78 -3.03 -0.34 7.21
CA LEU A 78 -4.18 0.12 6.45
C LEU A 78 -3.97 1.61 6.13
N ALA A 79 -3.93 1.96 4.84
CA ALA A 79 -4.07 3.35 4.47
C ALA A 79 -5.53 3.73 4.76
N HIS A 80 -5.77 4.53 5.81
CA HIS A 80 -7.11 5.00 6.19
C HIS A 80 -7.66 5.96 5.15
N ILE A 81 -8.15 5.44 4.02
CA ILE A 81 -8.76 6.20 2.93
C ILE A 81 -10.14 5.60 2.68
N HIS A 82 -11.18 6.28 3.18
CA HIS A 82 -12.57 5.98 2.86
C HIS A 82 -13.06 7.04 1.86
N CYS A 83 -13.27 6.64 0.60
CA CYS A 83 -13.98 7.50 -0.34
C CYS A 83 -15.47 7.26 -0.12
N GLY A 84 -16.06 8.06 0.77
CA GLY A 84 -17.51 8.06 0.97
C GLY A 84 -18.22 8.27 -0.36
N THR A 85 -19.35 7.58 -0.55
CA THR A 85 -20.22 7.80 -1.70
C THR A 85 -20.54 9.28 -1.82
N SER A 86 -20.22 9.90 -2.95
CA SER A 86 -20.90 11.11 -3.39
C SER A 86 -22.40 10.87 -3.21
N GLY A 87 -23.04 11.73 -2.43
CA GLY A 87 -24.33 11.47 -1.79
C GLY A 87 -25.39 10.85 -2.71
N SER A 88 -26.04 9.82 -2.19
CA SER A 88 -27.47 9.65 -2.45
C SER A 88 -28.20 10.34 -1.31
N THR A 89 -28.45 11.64 -1.48
CA THR A 89 -29.70 12.21 -0.98
C THR A 89 -30.75 11.94 -2.04
N MET A 90 -31.48 10.84 -1.88
CA MET A 90 -32.92 10.74 -2.08
C MET A 90 -33.46 9.52 -1.36
#